data_AF-A0A433DXU8-F1
#
_entry.id   AF-A0A433DXU8-F1
#
_cell.length_a   1.000
_cell.length_b   1.000
_cell.length_c   1.000
_cell.angle_alpha   90.00
_cell.angle_beta   90.00
_cell.angle_gamma   90.00
#
_symmetry.space_group_name_H-M   'P 1'
#
loop_
_entity.id
_entity.type
_entity.pdbx_description
1 polymer ?
#
loop_
_entity_poly.entity_id
_entity_poly.type
_entity_poly.pdbx_seq_one_letter_code
_entity_poly.pdbx_strand_id
1 'polypeptide(L)'
;MLTVVTGPPGAGKSTWIQGHAKARDIVIDMDLMALAMAGPGADHHDHSETLLKVVHRARFAAIREACQHLDTTDVYLIQTLPSARQRAEYKRLKARIIVVDPGRDIVMQRIEDMRQPGMKAVATKWYRANRGQSRTAMPQATRRW
;
A
#
# COMPACT_ATOMS: atom_id res chain seq x y z
N MET A 1 -9.64 1.08 -14.47
CA MET A 1 -8.33 1.79 -14.55
C MET A 1 -7.42 1.35 -13.40
N LEU A 2 -6.08 1.36 -13.57
CA LEU A 2 -5.14 1.05 -12.47
C LEU A 2 -4.70 2.32 -11.72
N THR A 3 -4.89 2.34 -10.39
CA THR A 3 -4.35 3.35 -9.47
C THR A 3 -3.33 2.70 -8.55
N VAL A 4 -2.07 3.09 -8.65
CA VAL A 4 -0.99 2.63 -7.77
C VAL A 4 -0.78 3.64 -6.66
N VAL A 5 -1.07 3.24 -5.44
CA VAL A 5 -0.89 4.04 -4.22
C VAL A 5 0.46 3.68 -3.61
N THR A 6 1.38 4.64 -3.61
CA THR A 6 2.73 4.53 -3.06
C THR A 6 2.91 5.51 -1.89
N GLY A 7 3.98 5.34 -1.12
CA GLY A 7 4.20 6.03 0.14
C GLY A 7 4.93 5.13 1.13
N PRO A 8 5.58 5.69 2.16
CA PRO A 8 6.25 4.88 3.18
C PRO A 8 5.22 4.04 3.98
N PRO A 9 5.65 2.99 4.71
CA PRO A 9 4.78 2.32 5.69
C PRO A 9 4.27 3.34 6.73
N GLY A 10 3.08 3.12 7.31
CA GLY A 10 2.46 4.07 8.25
C GLY A 10 1.91 5.37 7.64
N ALA A 11 2.08 5.61 6.34
CA ALA A 11 1.62 6.86 5.70
C ALA A 11 0.08 7.03 5.65
N GLY A 12 -0.69 5.95 5.79
CA GLY A 12 -2.17 5.99 5.65
C GLY A 12 -2.67 5.62 4.26
N LYS A 13 -1.92 4.82 3.49
CA LYS A 13 -2.30 4.37 2.13
C LYS A 13 -3.64 3.63 2.10
N SER A 14 -3.86 2.69 3.01
CA SER A 14 -5.11 1.93 3.11
C SER A 14 -6.29 2.84 3.47
N THR A 15 -6.09 3.80 4.38
CA THR A 15 -7.08 4.84 4.70
C THR A 15 -7.40 5.73 3.50
N TRP A 16 -6.40 6.11 2.70
CA TRP A 16 -6.64 6.86 1.46
C TRP A 16 -7.52 6.02 0.52
N ILE A 17 -7.20 4.74 0.30
CA ILE A 17 -8.01 3.87 -0.57
C ILE A 17 -9.44 3.73 -0.06
N GLN A 18 -9.65 3.55 1.25
CA GLN A 18 -11.00 3.45 1.84
C GLN A 18 -11.89 4.66 1.53
N GLY A 19 -11.30 5.86 1.40
CA GLY A 19 -12.03 7.07 1.04
C GLY A 19 -12.24 7.28 -0.47
N HIS A 20 -11.66 6.46 -1.33
CA HIS A 20 -11.66 6.67 -2.79
C HIS A 20 -12.21 5.48 -3.60
N ALA A 21 -12.00 4.25 -3.11
CA ALA A 21 -12.49 3.04 -3.77
C ALA A 21 -13.98 2.85 -3.53
N LYS A 22 -14.68 2.32 -4.54
CA LYS A 22 -16.08 1.90 -4.47
C LYS A 22 -16.15 0.43 -4.07
N ALA A 23 -17.32 -0.01 -3.59
CA ALA A 23 -17.56 -1.40 -3.18
C ALA A 23 -17.31 -2.44 -4.28
N ARG A 24 -17.39 -2.05 -5.56
CA ARG A 24 -17.17 -2.90 -6.73
C ARG A 24 -15.73 -2.86 -7.28
N ASP A 25 -14.87 -2.00 -6.72
CA ASP A 25 -13.50 -1.86 -7.16
C ASP A 25 -12.62 -2.93 -6.53
N ILE A 26 -11.50 -3.28 -7.18
CA ILE A 26 -10.55 -4.26 -6.67
C ILE A 26 -9.48 -3.54 -5.85
N VAL A 27 -9.30 -3.92 -4.59
CA VAL A 27 -8.22 -3.42 -3.72
C VAL A 27 -7.20 -4.52 -3.47
N ILE A 28 -5.97 -4.27 -3.89
CA ILE A 28 -4.82 -5.15 -3.65
C ILE A 28 -3.91 -4.48 -2.62
N ASP A 29 -4.18 -4.80 -1.36
CA ASP A 29 -3.41 -4.39 -0.18
C ASP A 29 -2.85 -5.64 0.52
N MET A 30 -1.53 -5.69 0.70
CA MET A 30 -0.88 -6.86 1.28
C MET A 30 -1.33 -7.11 2.73
N ASP A 31 -1.56 -6.05 3.51
CA ASP A 31 -1.92 -6.18 4.92
C ASP A 31 -3.37 -6.69 5.06
N LEU A 32 -4.29 -6.18 4.22
CA LEU A 32 -5.66 -6.71 4.16
C LEU A 32 -5.72 -8.14 3.66
N MET A 33 -4.92 -8.48 2.64
CA MET A 33 -4.84 -9.86 2.14
C MET A 33 -4.27 -10.81 3.20
N ALA A 34 -3.25 -10.37 3.95
CA ALA A 34 -2.68 -11.18 5.01
C ALA A 34 -3.68 -11.42 6.15
N LEU A 35 -4.38 -10.37 6.60
CA LEU A 35 -5.44 -10.51 7.61
C LEU A 35 -6.56 -11.44 7.12
N ALA A 36 -7.03 -11.29 5.88
CA ALA A 36 -8.11 -12.11 5.33
C ALA A 36 -7.75 -13.62 5.20
N MET A 37 -6.47 -13.93 5.11
CA MET A 37 -5.96 -15.30 5.00
C MET A 37 -5.45 -15.86 6.35
N ALA A 38 -5.40 -15.04 7.40
CA ALA A 38 -4.96 -15.44 8.72
C ALA A 38 -6.07 -16.20 9.48
N GLY A 39 -5.68 -16.93 10.52
CA GLY A 39 -6.64 -17.59 11.42
C GLY A 39 -7.41 -16.60 12.30
N PRO A 40 -8.50 -17.05 12.96
CA PRO A 40 -9.29 -16.22 13.86
C PRO A 40 -8.44 -15.57 14.97
N GLY A 41 -8.69 -14.29 15.24
CA GLY A 41 -7.98 -13.53 16.29
C GLY A 41 -6.56 -13.08 15.91
N ALA A 42 -6.14 -13.27 14.65
CA ALA A 42 -4.86 -12.76 14.18
C ALA A 42 -4.76 -11.24 14.30
N ASP A 43 -3.60 -10.77 14.75
CA ASP A 43 -3.26 -9.36 14.72
C ASP A 43 -3.14 -8.87 13.26
N HIS A 44 -3.42 -7.59 13.03
CA HIS A 44 -3.43 -7.02 11.68
C HIS A 44 -2.03 -6.89 11.05
N HIS A 45 -1.00 -7.08 11.85
CA HIS A 45 0.32 -6.53 11.66
C HIS A 45 1.44 -7.51 12.05
N ASP A 46 1.15 -8.46 12.93
CA ASP A 46 2.01 -9.57 13.29
C ASP A 46 1.59 -10.86 12.57
N HIS A 47 2.27 -11.16 11.46
CA HIS A 47 1.99 -12.30 10.60
C HIS A 47 3.20 -13.20 10.47
N SER A 48 2.99 -14.52 10.53
CA SER A 48 4.07 -15.50 10.38
C SER A 48 4.71 -15.43 8.99
N GLU A 49 6.00 -15.74 8.91
CA GLU A 49 6.73 -15.75 7.63
C GLU A 49 6.08 -16.71 6.61
N THR A 50 5.56 -17.84 7.08
CA THR A 50 4.85 -18.82 6.23
C THR A 50 3.58 -18.22 5.63
N LEU A 51 2.75 -17.54 6.42
CA LEU A 51 1.57 -16.85 5.93
C LEU A 51 1.97 -15.78 4.90
N LEU A 52 2.96 -14.94 5.23
CA LEU A 52 3.42 -13.88 4.34
C LEU A 52 3.94 -14.42 3.00
N LYS A 53 4.64 -15.57 2.98
CA LYS A 53 5.05 -16.25 1.74
C LYS A 53 3.86 -16.61 0.86
N VAL A 54 2.79 -17.17 1.44
CA VAL A 54 1.56 -17.52 0.72
C VAL A 54 0.87 -16.26 0.19
N VAL A 55 0.69 -15.24 1.05
CA VAL A 55 0.05 -13.96 0.69
C VAL A 55 0.81 -13.26 -0.43
N HIS A 56 2.14 -13.29 -0.42
CA HIS A 56 2.94 -12.75 -1.52
C HIS A 56 2.61 -13.41 -2.86
N ARG A 57 2.47 -14.74 -2.90
CA ARG A 57 2.11 -15.46 -4.13
C ARG A 57 0.68 -15.15 -4.58
N ALA A 58 -0.27 -15.13 -3.64
CA ALA A 58 -1.65 -14.72 -3.91
C ALA A 58 -1.70 -13.30 -4.48
N ARG A 59 -0.96 -12.35 -3.89
CA ARG A 59 -0.87 -10.96 -4.37
C ARG A 59 -0.33 -10.88 -5.80
N PHE A 60 0.70 -11.65 -6.15
CA PHE A 60 1.21 -11.67 -7.53
C PHE A 60 0.19 -12.20 -8.54
N ALA A 61 -0.59 -13.22 -8.17
CA ALA A 61 -1.67 -13.73 -9.00
C ALA A 61 -2.80 -12.69 -9.15
N ALA A 62 -3.24 -12.09 -8.03
CA ALA A 62 -4.28 -11.07 -8.01
C ALA A 62 -3.93 -9.86 -8.89
N ILE A 63 -2.70 -9.35 -8.82
CA ILE A 63 -2.26 -8.23 -9.68
C ILE A 63 -2.36 -8.60 -11.16
N ARG A 64 -1.90 -9.80 -11.52
CA ARG A 64 -1.87 -10.25 -12.92
C ARG A 64 -3.27 -10.34 -13.49
N GLU A 65 -4.20 -10.90 -12.72
CA GLU A 65 -5.59 -11.06 -13.13
C GLU A 65 -6.30 -9.70 -13.18
N ALA A 66 -6.19 -8.88 -12.13
CA ALA A 66 -6.83 -7.57 -12.07
C ALA A 66 -6.39 -6.65 -13.24
N CYS A 67 -5.15 -6.77 -13.70
CA CYS A 67 -4.67 -6.03 -14.87
C CYS A 67 -5.37 -6.41 -16.19
N GLN A 68 -6.07 -7.54 -16.28
CA GLN A 68 -6.86 -7.92 -17.46
C GLN A 68 -8.21 -7.19 -17.52
N HIS A 69 -8.71 -6.67 -16.40
CA HIS A 69 -10.06 -6.12 -16.26
C HIS A 69 -10.08 -4.59 -16.08
N LEU A 70 -9.00 -3.90 -16.48
CA LEU A 70 -8.84 -2.46 -16.25
C LEU A 70 -9.80 -1.58 -17.08
N ASP A 71 -10.44 -2.15 -18.08
CA ASP A 71 -11.45 -1.53 -18.93
C ASP A 71 -12.84 -1.47 -18.26
N THR A 72 -13.14 -2.43 -17.39
CA THR A 72 -14.45 -2.57 -16.73
C THR A 72 -14.41 -2.27 -15.24
N THR A 73 -13.24 -2.41 -14.60
CA THR A 73 -13.09 -2.32 -13.15
C THR A 73 -11.92 -1.42 -12.76
N ASP A 74 -12.13 -0.61 -11.73
CA ASP A 74 -11.05 0.17 -11.12
C ASP A 74 -10.28 -0.70 -10.14
N VAL A 75 -8.95 -0.64 -10.23
CA VAL A 75 -8.02 -1.45 -9.44
C VAL A 75 -7.11 -0.52 -8.65
N TYR A 76 -7.09 -0.68 -7.34
CA TYR A 76 -6.20 0.02 -6.42
C TYR A 76 -5.11 -0.92 -5.94
N LEU A 77 -3.85 -0.54 -6.15
CA LEU A 77 -2.70 -1.33 -5.77
C LEU A 77 -1.82 -0.56 -4.80
N ILE A 78 -1.67 -1.07 -3.57
CA ILE A 78 -0.64 -0.55 -2.66
C ILE A 78 0.72 -1.14 -3.06
N GLN A 79 1.66 -0.25 -3.40
CA GLN A 79 3.05 -0.62 -3.68
C GLN A 79 3.98 0.46 -3.10
N THR A 80 4.49 0.19 -1.89
CA THR A 80 5.41 1.08 -1.15
C THR A 80 6.64 1.44 -1.97
N LEU A 81 7.35 0.44 -2.51
CA LEU A 81 8.56 0.63 -3.31
C LEU A 81 8.44 -0.21 -4.60
N PRO A 82 7.88 0.33 -5.69
CA PRO A 82 7.86 -0.39 -6.97
C PRO A 82 9.29 -0.52 -7.51
N SER A 83 9.65 -1.68 -8.04
CA SER A 83 10.91 -1.87 -8.77
C SER A 83 10.91 -1.08 -10.09
N ALA A 84 12.08 -0.94 -10.74
CA ALA A 84 12.17 -0.29 -12.06
C ALA A 84 11.26 -0.99 -13.10
N ARG A 85 11.24 -2.32 -13.09
CA ARG A 85 10.35 -3.12 -13.94
C ARG A 85 8.88 -2.83 -13.66
N GLN A 86 8.47 -2.79 -12.38
CA GLN A 86 7.10 -2.46 -12.02
C GLN A 86 6.72 -1.04 -12.43
N ARG A 87 7.61 -0.05 -12.25
CA ARG A 87 7.36 1.32 -12.72
C ARG A 87 7.17 1.40 -14.24
N ALA A 88 8.00 0.70 -15.01
CA ALA A 88 7.86 0.62 -16.46
C ALA A 88 6.52 -0.02 -16.86
N GLU A 89 6.13 -1.09 -16.17
CA GLU A 89 4.85 -1.75 -16.39
C GLU A 89 3.66 -0.84 -16.07
N TYR A 90 3.66 -0.17 -14.91
CA TYR A 90 2.59 0.75 -14.54
C TYR A 90 2.50 1.93 -15.51
N LYS A 91 3.63 2.43 -16.03
CA LYS A 91 3.65 3.43 -17.09
C LYS A 91 3.01 2.92 -18.38
N ARG A 92 3.31 1.68 -18.79
CA ARG A 92 2.71 1.02 -19.97
C ARG A 92 1.20 0.88 -19.83
N LEU A 93 0.72 0.54 -18.63
CA LEU A 93 -0.69 0.46 -18.28
C LEU A 93 -1.35 1.84 -18.06
N LYS A 94 -0.63 2.94 -18.28
CA LYS A 94 -1.09 4.32 -18.01
C LYS A 94 -1.66 4.49 -16.60
N ALA A 95 -1.07 3.80 -15.63
CA ALA A 95 -1.56 3.79 -14.27
C ALA A 95 -1.48 5.19 -13.64
N ARG A 96 -2.50 5.53 -12.86
CA ARG A 96 -2.48 6.72 -12.01
C ARG A 96 -1.61 6.44 -10.79
N ILE A 97 -0.57 7.24 -10.58
CA ILE A 97 0.29 7.12 -9.39
C ILE A 97 -0.15 8.13 -8.34
N ILE A 98 -0.48 7.65 -7.14
CA ILE A 98 -0.81 8.47 -5.98
C ILE A 98 0.26 8.29 -4.91
N VAL A 99 0.86 9.39 -4.46
CA VAL A 99 1.82 9.39 -3.36
C VAL A 99 1.11 9.84 -2.09
N VAL A 100 1.02 8.95 -1.10
CA VAL A 100 0.53 9.28 0.24
C VAL A 100 1.75 9.41 1.16
N ASP A 101 2.04 10.64 1.59
CA ASP A 101 3.12 10.93 2.51
C ASP A 101 2.75 12.12 3.42
N PRO A 102 2.34 11.88 4.68
CA PRO A 102 2.09 12.96 5.64
C PRO A 102 3.38 13.61 6.14
N GLY A 103 4.54 13.03 5.83
CA GLY A 103 5.85 13.50 6.23
C GLY A 103 6.58 12.56 7.16
N ARG A 104 7.90 12.68 7.11
CA ARG A 104 8.82 11.75 7.77
C ARG A 104 8.58 11.63 9.25
N ASP A 105 8.40 12.73 9.95
CA ASP A 105 8.28 12.71 11.41
C ASP A 105 6.98 12.01 11.84
N ILE A 106 5.86 12.31 11.18
CA ILE A 106 4.58 11.63 11.39
C ILE A 106 4.69 10.12 11.07
N VAL A 107 5.33 9.77 9.96
CA VAL A 107 5.51 8.38 9.55
C VAL A 107 6.37 7.62 10.54
N MET A 108 7.47 8.19 11.00
CA MET A 108 8.37 7.55 11.96
C MET A 108 7.68 7.36 13.31
N GLN A 109 6.94 8.37 13.79
CA GLN A 109 6.14 8.24 15.00
C GLN A 109 5.12 7.10 14.89
N ARG A 110 4.34 7.05 13.81
CA ARG A 110 3.36 5.98 13.58
C ARG A 110 4.00 4.60 13.53
N ILE A 111 5.17 4.47 12.90
CA ILE A 111 5.90 3.21 12.84
C ILE A 111 6.35 2.74 14.24
N GLU A 112 6.77 3.68 15.08
CA GLU A 112 7.15 3.37 16.46
C GLU A 112 5.93 2.87 17.26
N ASP A 113 4.76 3.49 17.06
CA ASP A 113 3.50 3.07 17.69
C ASP A 113 3.01 1.69 17.21
N MET A 114 3.26 1.35 15.93
CA MET A 114 2.91 0.03 15.35
C MET A 114 3.71 -1.14 15.94
N ARG A 115 4.86 -0.86 16.57
CA ARG A 115 5.76 -1.87 17.17
C ARG A 115 6.17 -3.02 16.23
N GLN A 116 6.15 -2.78 14.91
CA GLN A 116 6.57 -3.76 13.91
C GLN A 116 8.07 -3.64 13.59
N PRO A 117 8.88 -4.69 13.86
CA PRO A 117 10.27 -4.71 13.48
C PRO A 117 10.45 -4.52 11.96
N GLY A 118 11.48 -3.79 11.56
CA GLY A 118 11.85 -3.62 10.14
C GLY A 118 11.11 -2.52 9.37
N MET A 119 9.93 -2.04 9.83
CA MET A 119 9.19 -0.97 9.13
C MET A 119 9.97 0.34 9.07
N LYS A 120 10.76 0.67 10.10
CA LYS A 120 11.65 1.85 10.12
C LYS A 120 12.70 1.80 9.01
N ALA A 121 13.24 0.63 8.71
CA ALA A 121 14.20 0.45 7.62
C ALA A 121 13.54 0.65 6.24
N VAL A 122 12.31 0.14 6.07
CA VAL A 122 11.52 0.32 4.84
C VAL A 122 11.17 1.80 4.62
N ALA A 123 10.70 2.51 5.65
CA ALA A 123 10.43 3.95 5.57
C ALA A 123 11.69 4.77 5.26
N THR A 124 12.80 4.46 5.93
CA THR A 124 14.09 5.11 5.66
C THR A 124 14.52 4.91 4.20
N LYS A 125 14.39 3.68 3.69
CA LYS A 125 14.67 3.37 2.28
C LYS A 125 13.75 4.15 1.34
N TRP A 126 12.46 4.27 1.67
CA TRP A 126 11.50 5.04 0.89
C TRP A 126 11.86 6.52 0.80
N TYR A 127 12.16 7.18 1.93
CA TYR A 127 12.56 8.59 1.93
C TYR A 127 13.88 8.83 1.21
N ARG A 128 14.84 7.90 1.29
CA ARG A 128 16.09 7.97 0.53
C ARG A 128 15.83 7.90 -0.98
N ALA A 129 14.99 6.97 -1.42
CA ALA A 129 14.69 6.76 -2.83
C ALA A 129 13.85 7.89 -3.46
N ASN A 130 13.10 8.66 -2.65
CA ASN A 130 12.18 9.70 -3.13
C ASN A 130 12.59 11.13 -2.70
N ARG A 131 13.88 11.37 -2.42
CA ARG A 131 14.38 12.72 -2.15
C ARG A 131 14.06 13.65 -3.34
N GLY A 132 13.40 14.77 -3.07
CA GLY A 132 13.08 15.80 -4.06
C GLY A 132 11.77 15.62 -4.86
N GLN A 133 10.94 14.61 -4.55
CA GLN A 133 9.63 14.46 -5.19
C GLN A 133 8.54 15.27 -4.46
N SER A 134 7.62 15.86 -5.24
CA SER A 134 6.49 16.66 -4.74
C SER A 134 5.52 15.81 -3.90
N ARG A 135 5.09 16.36 -2.76
CA ARG A 135 4.25 15.70 -1.75
C ARG A 135 2.78 16.00 -2.05
N THR A 136 1.91 14.99 -2.02
CA THR A 136 0.46 15.23 -1.92
C THR A 136 0.07 15.10 -0.45
N ALA A 137 -0.16 16.23 0.21
CA ALA A 137 -0.62 16.24 1.60
C ALA A 137 -2.09 15.78 1.64
N MET A 138 -2.38 14.76 2.44
CA MET A 138 -3.76 14.50 2.85
C MET A 138 -4.16 15.45 3.98
N PRO A 139 -5.37 16.03 3.97
CA PRO A 139 -5.97 16.57 5.18
C PRO A 139 -6.06 15.45 6.22
N GLN A 140 -5.45 15.65 7.37
CA GLN A 140 -5.58 14.74 8.49
C GLN A 140 -7.03 14.85 9.00
N ALA A 141 -7.84 13.82 8.78
CA ALA A 141 -9.17 13.76 9.39
C ALA A 141 -8.99 13.75 10.91
N THR A 142 -9.27 14.88 11.56
CA THR A 142 -9.37 14.98 13.01
C THR A 142 -10.53 14.09 13.44
N ARG A 143 -10.23 12.92 14.03
CA ARG A 143 -11.23 12.17 14.77
C ARG A 143 -11.62 13.04 15.97
N ARG A 144 -12.81 13.65 15.93
CA ARG A 144 -13.47 14.15 17.14
C ARG A 144 -13.90 12.92 17.93
N TRP A 145 -13.41 12.85 19.17
CA TRP A 145 -13.86 11.90 20.19
C TRP A 145 -15.27 12.25 20.65
#